data_AF-A0A0Q5ESL6-F1
#
_entry.id   AF-A0A0Q5ESL6-F1
#
_cell.length_a   1.000
_cell.length_b   1.000
_cell.length_c   1.000
_cell.angle_alpha   90.00
_cell.angle_beta   90.00
_cell.angle_gamma   90.00
#
_symmetry.space_group_name_H-M   'P 1'
#
loop_
_entity.id
_entity.type
_entity.pdbx_description
1 polymer ?
#
loop_
_entity_poly.entity_id
_entity_poly.type
_entity_poly.pdbx_seq_one_letter_code
_entity_poly.pdbx_strand_id
1 'polypeptide(L)'
;MSSMKFASIALLTLVISGCAGPAKNQGNDIQQAAERLVGQPAKTAFDLFGKPDHGMGPSSYGSCGFYAWNRLQTHVGPDKVFVQTGTEYVGEQTTYAVIGGGGATGIMPVNSTPVYRPVGYYENETVIDYFCNITLFTDAQDIITQASVIDCANKK
;
A
#
# COMPACT_ATOMS: atom_id res chain seq x y z
N MET A 1 -6.96 22.01 74.97
CA MET A 1 -8.37 21.57 75.09
C MET A 1 -9.01 21.64 73.71
N SER A 2 -9.66 20.54 73.30
CA SER A 2 -10.73 20.35 72.27
C SER A 2 -10.75 21.20 70.99
N SER A 3 -11.17 20.74 69.81
CA SER A 3 -11.65 19.47 69.25
C SER A 3 -11.96 19.80 67.79
N MET A 4 -11.75 18.85 66.88
CA MET A 4 -12.21 18.88 65.47
C MET A 4 -13.68 19.31 65.32
N LYS A 5 -14.04 19.92 64.16
CA LYS A 5 -14.84 19.27 63.09
C LYS A 5 -15.37 20.22 61.98
N PHE A 6 -15.10 19.79 60.73
CA PHE A 6 -15.84 19.91 59.45
C PHE A 6 -16.14 21.26 58.77
N ALA A 7 -15.65 21.41 57.53
CA ALA A 7 -16.42 21.51 56.26
C ALA A 7 -15.62 22.32 55.22
N SER A 8 -14.95 21.67 54.27
CA SER A 8 -15.41 21.57 52.87
C SER A 8 -15.55 22.91 52.14
N ILE A 9 -14.61 23.22 51.25
CA ILE A 9 -14.87 23.47 49.81
C ILE A 9 -13.55 23.24 49.06
N ALA A 10 -13.55 22.16 48.28
CA ALA A 10 -12.61 21.89 47.22
C ALA A 10 -13.05 22.64 45.96
N LEU A 11 -12.12 23.19 45.18
CA LEU A 11 -12.22 23.36 43.73
C LEU A 11 -10.81 23.78 43.22
N LEU A 12 -9.89 22.85 42.96
CA LEU A 12 -9.70 22.18 41.67
C LEU A 12 -9.69 23.16 40.47
N THR A 13 -8.58 23.88 40.30
CA THR A 13 -8.18 24.44 39.00
C THR A 13 -6.93 23.72 38.51
N LEU A 14 -7.11 22.43 38.17
CA LEU A 14 -6.15 21.66 37.40
C LEU A 14 -6.44 21.91 35.91
N VAL A 15 -6.12 23.11 35.43
CA VAL A 15 -6.25 23.45 34.01
C VAL A 15 -5.03 22.88 33.29
N ILE A 16 -5.15 21.59 32.98
CA ILE A 16 -4.75 20.91 31.75
C ILE A 16 -3.70 21.68 30.93
N SER A 17 -2.43 21.64 31.36
CA SER A 17 -1.33 21.71 30.40
C SER A 17 -1.33 20.39 29.66
N GLY A 18 -2.16 20.29 28.62
CA GLY A 18 -2.09 19.20 27.67
C GLY A 18 -0.67 19.19 27.11
N CYS A 19 0.14 18.24 27.59
CA CYS A 19 1.33 17.83 26.87
C CYS A 19 0.86 17.48 25.46
N ALA A 20 1.12 18.38 24.52
CA ALA A 20 1.29 18.03 23.12
C ALA A 20 2.50 17.10 23.06
N GLY A 21 2.29 15.86 23.49
CA GLY A 21 3.17 14.77 23.11
C GLY A 21 3.16 14.71 21.59
N PRO A 22 4.31 14.44 20.95
CA PRO A 22 4.34 14.24 19.52
C PRO A 22 3.24 13.26 19.15
N ALA A 23 2.46 13.58 18.12
CA ALA A 23 1.45 12.70 17.58
C ALA A 23 2.06 11.30 17.54
N LYS A 24 1.54 10.38 18.38
CA LYS A 24 1.89 8.97 18.27
C LYS A 24 1.63 8.66 16.81
N ASN A 25 2.69 8.35 16.06
CA ASN A 25 2.58 7.38 14.99
C ASN A 25 1.82 6.23 15.66
N GLN A 26 0.52 6.12 15.40
CA GLN A 26 -0.27 5.00 15.84
C GLN A 26 0.33 3.83 15.06
N GLY A 27 1.37 3.23 15.65
CA GLY A 27 2.00 2.04 15.11
C GLY A 27 0.88 1.07 14.85
N ASN A 28 0.78 0.63 13.59
CA ASN A 28 -0.21 -0.28 13.10
C ASN A 28 -0.50 -1.37 14.14
N ASP A 29 -1.72 -1.43 14.70
CA ASP A 29 -2.08 -2.35 15.78
C ASP A 29 -1.79 -3.81 15.39
N ILE A 30 -1.92 -4.11 14.09
CA ILE A 30 -1.57 -5.41 13.50
C ILE A 30 -0.06 -5.66 13.55
N GLN A 31 0.76 -4.64 13.30
CA GLN A 31 2.21 -4.76 13.41
C GLN A 31 2.63 -5.03 14.86
N GLN A 32 2.07 -4.28 15.82
CA GLN A 32 2.35 -4.54 17.24
C GLN A 32 1.87 -5.92 17.70
N ALA A 33 0.72 -6.38 17.20
CA ALA A 33 0.21 -7.71 17.49
C ALA A 33 1.11 -8.80 16.89
N ALA A 34 1.56 -8.65 15.65
CA ALA A 34 2.44 -9.60 14.99
C ALA A 34 3.83 -9.67 15.64
N GLU A 35 4.39 -8.52 16.04
CA GLU A 35 5.68 -8.47 16.76
C GLU A 35 5.62 -9.18 18.12
N ARG A 36 4.48 -9.12 18.83
CA ARG A 36 4.29 -9.85 20.11
C ARG A 36 4.20 -11.36 19.96
N LEU A 37 3.94 -11.87 18.76
CA LEU A 37 3.88 -13.30 18.48
C LEU A 37 5.27 -13.90 18.26
N VAL A 38 6.32 -13.09 18.09
CA VAL A 38 7.69 -13.59 18.00
C VAL A 38 8.07 -14.32 19.29
N GLY A 39 8.59 -15.54 19.15
CA GLY A 39 8.88 -16.47 20.24
C GLY A 39 7.71 -17.37 20.64
N GLN A 40 6.53 -17.22 20.01
CA GLN A 40 5.36 -18.07 20.25
C GLN A 40 5.18 -19.10 19.13
N PRO A 41 4.44 -20.20 19.37
CA PRO A 41 4.08 -21.15 18.33
C PRO A 41 3.24 -20.51 17.22
N ALA A 42 3.44 -20.94 15.97
CA ALA A 42 2.66 -20.46 14.81
C ALA A 42 1.15 -20.59 15.00
N LYS A 43 0.71 -21.61 15.75
CA LYS A 43 -0.69 -21.85 16.08
C LYS A 43 -1.36 -20.63 16.74
N THR A 44 -0.66 -19.89 17.59
CA THR A 44 -1.20 -18.68 18.23
C THR A 44 -1.55 -17.62 17.19
N ALA A 45 -0.76 -17.50 16.12
CA ALA A 45 -1.07 -16.59 15.03
C ALA A 45 -2.32 -17.03 14.25
N PHE A 46 -2.56 -18.33 14.13
CA PHE A 46 -3.76 -18.85 13.45
C PHE A 46 -5.03 -18.54 14.24
N ASP A 47 -4.95 -18.55 15.57
CA ASP A 47 -6.06 -18.17 16.44
C ASP A 47 -6.35 -16.66 16.36
N LEU A 48 -5.31 -15.83 16.16
CA LEU A 48 -5.43 -14.37 16.12
C LEU A 48 -5.86 -13.83 14.74
N PHE A 49 -5.22 -14.29 13.67
CA PHE A 49 -5.44 -13.79 12.31
C PHE A 49 -6.33 -14.71 11.45
N GLY A 50 -6.70 -15.88 11.99
CA GLY A 50 -7.40 -16.93 11.27
C GLY A 50 -6.45 -17.82 10.46
N LYS A 51 -7.02 -18.68 9.63
CA LYS A 51 -6.24 -19.55 8.73
C LYS A 51 -5.41 -18.71 7.74
N PRO A 52 -4.10 -19.01 7.54
CA PRO A 52 -3.28 -18.30 6.56
C PRO A 52 -3.73 -18.60 5.12
N ASP A 53 -3.57 -17.61 4.24
CA ASP A 53 -3.89 -17.72 2.82
C ASP A 53 -2.82 -18.53 2.08
N HIS A 54 -1.56 -18.32 2.46
CA HIS A 54 -0.41 -19.05 1.95
C HIS A 54 0.52 -19.42 3.09
N GLY A 55 1.22 -20.54 2.96
CA GLY A 55 2.23 -20.90 3.94
C GLY A 55 2.65 -22.35 3.83
N MET A 56 3.81 -22.63 4.40
CA MET A 56 4.37 -23.95 4.55
C MET A 56 4.95 -24.04 5.95
N GLY A 57 4.53 -25.05 6.71
CA GLY A 57 5.15 -25.32 8.01
C GLY A 57 6.58 -25.83 7.87
N PRO A 58 7.31 -25.94 8.98
CA PRO A 58 8.67 -26.42 8.96
C PRO A 58 8.76 -27.83 8.36
N SER A 59 9.83 -28.07 7.62
CA SER A 59 10.07 -29.38 7.03
C SER A 59 10.66 -30.35 8.06
N SER A 60 10.39 -31.64 7.90
CA SER A 60 11.00 -32.70 8.71
C SER A 60 12.54 -32.75 8.59
N TYR A 61 13.12 -32.05 7.59
CA TYR A 61 14.55 -31.95 7.36
C TYR A 61 15.18 -30.69 7.99
N GLY A 62 14.42 -29.95 8.81
CA GLY A 62 14.92 -28.78 9.54
C GLY A 62 14.81 -27.47 8.78
N SER A 63 14.03 -27.41 7.70
CA SER A 63 13.74 -26.14 7.02
C SER A 63 12.72 -25.34 7.82
N CYS A 64 12.97 -24.05 7.95
CA CYS A 64 12.05 -23.07 8.52
C CYS A 64 10.71 -23.02 7.76
N GLY A 65 9.65 -22.64 8.46
CA GLY A 65 8.33 -22.41 7.87
C GLY A 65 8.04 -20.93 7.61
N PHE A 66 6.96 -20.67 6.89
CA PHE A 66 6.38 -19.34 6.77
C PHE A 66 4.86 -19.40 6.61
N TYR A 67 4.17 -18.36 7.06
CA TYR A 67 2.73 -18.21 6.94
C TYR A 67 2.38 -16.77 6.59
N ALA A 68 1.46 -16.58 5.64
CA ALA A 68 1.08 -15.28 5.12
C ALA A 68 -0.45 -15.11 5.06
N TRP A 69 -0.89 -13.91 5.40
CA TRP A 69 -2.28 -13.44 5.29
C TRP A 69 -2.30 -12.20 4.41
N ASN A 70 -3.06 -12.26 3.33
CA ASN A 70 -3.25 -11.17 2.38
C ASN A 70 -4.71 -10.73 2.39
N ARG A 71 -4.96 -9.55 2.95
CA ARG A 71 -6.28 -8.90 2.91
C ARG A 71 -6.22 -7.75 1.92
N LEU A 72 -6.93 -7.91 0.82
CA LEU A 72 -7.10 -6.87 -0.21
C LEU A 72 -8.58 -6.48 -0.26
N GLN A 73 -8.86 -5.19 -0.16
CA GLN A 73 -10.16 -4.61 -0.47
C GLN A 73 -9.98 -3.57 -1.56
N THR A 74 -10.83 -3.65 -2.57
CA THR A 74 -10.85 -2.73 -3.70
C THR A 74 -12.27 -2.25 -3.95
N HIS A 75 -12.38 -1.04 -4.51
CA HIS A 75 -13.61 -0.53 -5.09
C HIS A 75 -13.35 -0.04 -6.50
N VAL A 76 -14.44 0.13 -7.25
CA VAL A 76 -14.42 0.77 -8.56
C VAL A 76 -14.50 2.28 -8.34
N GLY A 77 -13.42 2.98 -8.66
CA GLY A 77 -13.32 4.43 -8.57
C GLY A 77 -14.22 5.13 -9.60
N PRO A 78 -14.50 6.44 -9.40
CA PRO A 78 -15.31 7.22 -10.33
C PRO A 78 -14.57 7.55 -11.64
N ASP A 79 -13.24 7.49 -11.61
CA ASP A 79 -12.39 7.90 -12.72
C ASP A 79 -12.21 6.76 -13.75
N LYS A 80 -12.12 7.16 -15.03
CA LYS A 80 -11.87 6.25 -16.13
C LYS A 80 -10.42 6.35 -16.59
N VAL A 81 -9.74 5.22 -16.61
CA VAL A 81 -8.37 5.10 -17.12
C VAL A 81 -8.40 4.53 -18.54
N PHE A 82 -7.55 5.09 -19.40
CA PHE A 82 -7.39 4.58 -20.77
C PHE A 82 -6.45 3.38 -20.76
N VAL A 83 -6.97 2.22 -21.11
CA VAL A 83 -6.20 0.99 -21.25
C VAL A 83 -5.79 0.84 -22.71
N GLN A 84 -4.50 1.09 -22.99
CA GLN A 84 -3.95 0.92 -24.33
C GLN A 84 -3.84 -0.58 -24.66
N THR A 85 -4.58 -1.02 -25.67
CA THR A 85 -4.57 -2.40 -26.16
C THR A 85 -3.71 -2.58 -27.40
N GLY A 86 -3.28 -1.48 -28.03
CA GLY A 86 -2.39 -1.53 -29.17
C GLY A 86 -2.11 -0.15 -29.77
N THR A 87 -1.66 -0.16 -31.02
CA THR A 87 -1.44 1.04 -31.83
C THR A 87 -2.00 0.81 -33.22
N GLU A 88 -2.73 1.77 -33.77
CA GLU A 88 -3.21 1.72 -35.16
C GLU A 88 -2.44 2.71 -36.04
N TYR A 89 -2.21 2.32 -37.29
CA TYR A 89 -1.60 3.18 -38.29
C TYR A 89 -2.59 4.27 -38.71
N VAL A 90 -2.19 5.53 -38.64
CA VAL A 90 -3.07 6.69 -38.93
C VAL A 90 -2.64 7.51 -40.14
N GLY A 91 -1.52 7.16 -40.75
CA GLY A 91 -1.03 7.81 -41.97
C GLY A 91 0.47 8.07 -41.90
N GLU A 92 0.94 8.86 -42.86
CA GLU A 92 2.34 9.24 -42.99
C GLU A 92 2.49 10.74 -42.74
N GLN A 93 3.46 11.11 -41.91
CA GLN A 93 3.87 12.50 -41.76
C GLN A 93 5.00 12.76 -42.75
N THR A 94 4.72 13.56 -43.77
CA THR A 94 5.72 14.01 -44.73
C THR A 94 6.33 15.33 -44.28
N THR A 95 7.64 15.35 -44.11
CA THR A 95 8.42 16.58 -43.86
C THR A 95 8.79 17.21 -45.19
N TYR A 96 8.56 18.51 -45.34
CA TYR A 96 8.87 19.27 -46.56
C TYR A 96 10.05 20.21 -46.30
N ALA A 97 10.96 20.31 -47.26
CA ALA A 97 11.98 21.34 -47.30
C ALA A 97 11.54 22.46 -48.24
N VAL A 98 11.75 23.71 -47.81
CA VAL A 98 11.59 24.90 -48.64
C VAL A 98 12.92 25.17 -49.33
N ILE A 99 12.93 25.14 -50.65
CA ILE A 99 14.11 25.50 -51.44
C ILE A 99 13.94 26.94 -51.95
N GLY A 100 14.91 27.79 -51.65
CA GLY A 100 14.96 29.18 -52.12
C GLY A 100 16.34 29.55 -52.65
N GLY A 101 16.38 30.03 -53.89
CA GLY A 101 17.60 30.55 -54.54
C GLY A 101 17.36 30.86 -56.02
N GLY A 102 17.93 31.96 -56.54
CA GLY A 102 17.92 32.28 -57.97
C GLY A 102 16.57 32.67 -58.60
N GLY A 103 15.58 33.09 -57.81
CA GLY A 103 14.27 33.56 -58.30
C GLY A 103 13.19 32.48 -58.44
N ALA A 104 13.47 31.23 -58.06
CA ALA A 104 12.47 30.16 -57.95
C ALA A 104 12.30 29.76 -56.48
N THR A 105 11.04 29.53 -56.07
CA THR A 105 10.69 28.97 -54.76
C THR A 105 9.85 27.72 -54.96
N GLY A 106 10.13 26.67 -54.19
CA GLY A 106 9.41 25.41 -54.25
C GLY A 106 9.46 24.67 -52.93
N ILE A 107 8.49 23.79 -52.73
CA ILE A 107 8.43 22.87 -51.59
C ILE A 107 8.68 21.44 -52.11
N MET A 108 9.61 20.71 -51.49
CA MET A 108 9.86 19.30 -51.83
C MET A 108 9.71 18.42 -50.59
N PRO A 109 9.08 17.24 -50.69
CA PRO A 109 9.08 16.27 -49.60
C PRO A 109 10.49 15.70 -49.41
N VAL A 110 10.99 15.65 -48.18
CA VAL A 110 12.34 15.16 -47.85
C VAL A 110 12.33 13.89 -47.02
N ASN A 111 11.24 13.61 -46.31
CA ASN A 111 11.08 12.39 -45.51
C ASN A 111 9.60 12.09 -45.30
N SER A 112 9.22 10.81 -45.28
CA SER A 112 7.90 10.35 -44.86
C SER A 112 8.08 9.31 -43.76
N THR A 113 7.47 9.56 -42.61
CA THR A 113 7.50 8.64 -41.46
C THR A 113 6.11 8.14 -41.13
N PRO A 114 5.91 6.81 -40.97
CA PRO A 114 4.61 6.27 -40.58
C PRO A 114 4.25 6.72 -39.16
N VAL A 115 3.03 7.22 -38.99
CA VAL A 115 2.50 7.68 -37.71
C VAL A 115 1.50 6.65 -37.20
N TYR A 116 1.67 6.26 -35.94
CA TYR A 116 0.78 5.35 -35.23
C TYR A 116 0.15 6.08 -34.04
N ARG A 117 -1.14 5.83 -33.77
CA ARG A 117 -1.82 6.33 -32.57
C ARG A 117 -2.17 5.17 -31.63
N PRO A 118 -2.11 5.36 -30.30
CA PRO A 118 -2.55 4.34 -29.36
C PRO A 118 -4.06 4.09 -29.51
N VAL A 119 -4.45 2.82 -29.47
CA VAL A 119 -5.86 2.38 -29.42
C VAL A 119 -6.12 1.61 -28.15
N GLY A 120 -7.34 1.67 -27.66
CA GLY A 120 -7.70 1.18 -26.33
C GLY A 120 -9.14 1.47 -25.98
N TYR A 121 -9.51 1.14 -24.75
CA TYR A 121 -10.81 1.43 -24.17
C TYR A 121 -10.67 2.13 -22.84
N TYR A 122 -11.73 2.84 -22.43
CA TYR A 122 -11.81 3.43 -21.11
C TYR A 122 -12.52 2.47 -20.17
N GLU A 123 -11.85 2.07 -19.10
CA GLU A 123 -12.43 1.28 -18.03
C GLU A 123 -12.36 2.07 -16.71
N ASN A 124 -13.28 1.78 -15.81
CA ASN A 124 -13.26 2.41 -14.49
C ASN A 124 -12.03 1.92 -13.73
N GLU A 125 -11.34 2.85 -13.06
CA GLU A 125 -10.17 2.53 -12.27
C GLU A 125 -10.55 1.62 -11.09
N THR A 126 -9.80 0.54 -10.87
CA THR A 126 -9.92 -0.25 -9.65
C THR A 126 -8.96 0.33 -8.62
N VAL A 127 -9.52 0.94 -7.57
CA VAL A 127 -8.75 1.60 -6.52
C VAL A 127 -8.59 0.63 -5.34
N ILE A 128 -7.37 0.54 -4.81
CA ILE A 128 -7.04 -0.27 -3.63
C ILE A 128 -7.34 0.54 -2.37
N ASP A 129 -8.42 0.18 -1.67
CA ASP A 129 -8.80 0.82 -0.40
C ASP A 129 -7.92 0.39 0.76
N TYR A 130 -7.67 -0.92 0.81
CA TYR A 130 -6.96 -1.54 1.91
C TYR A 130 -6.14 -2.70 1.39
N PHE A 131 -4.85 -2.66 1.69
CA PHE A 131 -3.94 -3.76 1.45
C PHE A 131 -3.23 -4.06 2.76
N CYS A 132 -3.40 -5.26 3.28
CA CYS A 132 -2.71 -5.72 4.47
C CYS A 132 -2.10 -7.08 4.21
N ASN A 133 -0.78 -7.14 4.29
CA ASN A 133 -0.03 -8.38 4.26
C ASN A 133 0.67 -8.60 5.59
N ILE A 134 0.37 -9.72 6.24
CA ILE A 134 1.05 -10.18 7.45
C ILE A 134 1.81 -11.44 7.05
N THR A 135 3.12 -11.45 7.19
CA THR A 135 3.97 -12.63 6.94
C THR A 135 4.74 -12.97 8.21
N LEU A 136 4.64 -14.23 8.64
CA LEU A 136 5.37 -14.78 9.78
C LEU A 136 6.35 -15.84 9.29
N PHE A 137 7.54 -15.85 9.85
CA PHE A 137 8.55 -16.88 9.63
C PHE A 137 8.74 -17.68 10.89
N THR A 138 8.90 -19.00 10.75
CA THR A 138 9.05 -19.92 11.88
C THR A 138 10.35 -20.69 11.79
N ASP A 139 10.88 -21.14 12.93
CA ASP A 139 12.00 -22.08 12.95
C ASP A 139 11.55 -23.53 12.65
N ALA A 140 12.48 -24.47 12.75
CA ALA A 140 12.21 -25.90 12.55
C ALA A 140 11.23 -26.51 13.59
N GLN A 141 10.97 -25.82 14.70
CA GLN A 141 10.04 -26.23 15.77
C GLN A 141 8.69 -25.52 15.66
N ASP A 142 8.47 -24.79 14.57
CA ASP A 142 7.28 -23.99 14.29
C ASP A 142 7.07 -22.83 15.27
N ILE A 143 8.17 -22.31 15.84
CA ILE A 143 8.18 -21.12 16.67
C ILE A 143 8.45 -19.90 15.79
N ILE A 144 7.64 -18.86 15.95
CA ILE A 144 7.74 -17.63 15.16
C ILE A 144 9.05 -16.93 15.51
N THR A 145 9.92 -16.74 14.52
CA THR A 145 11.22 -16.06 14.68
C THR A 145 11.16 -14.63 14.18
N GLN A 146 10.31 -14.35 13.20
CA GLN A 146 10.18 -13.04 12.59
C GLN A 146 8.75 -12.78 12.14
N ALA A 147 8.30 -11.54 12.31
CA ALA A 147 7.05 -11.04 11.77
C ALA A 147 7.33 -9.86 10.84
N SER A 148 6.64 -9.84 9.69
CA SER A 148 6.66 -8.75 8.72
C SER A 148 5.22 -8.33 8.47
N VAL A 149 4.93 -7.04 8.60
CA VAL A 149 3.60 -6.48 8.38
C VAL A 149 3.72 -5.32 7.39
N ILE A 150 2.96 -5.40 6.31
CA ILE A 150 3.01 -4.45 5.20
C ILE A 150 1.62 -3.84 5.01
N ASP A 151 1.59 -2.50 5.02
CA ASP A 151 0.44 -1.62 4.70
C ASP A 151 -0.88 -1.90 5.45
N CYS A 152 -0.88 -2.70 6.53
CA CYS A 152 -2.08 -2.94 7.37
C CYS A 152 -2.56 -1.72 8.18
N ALA A 153 -2.16 -0.50 7.81
CA ALA A 153 -2.68 0.70 8.43
C ALA A 153 -4.15 0.85 8.04
N ASN A 154 -5.02 1.11 9.02
CA ASN A 154 -6.39 1.52 8.75
C ASN A 154 -6.35 2.86 7.99
N LYS A 155 -6.44 2.81 6.66
CA LYS A 155 -6.73 3.96 5.81
C LYS A 155 -8.22 4.27 6.02
N LYS A 156 -8.51 5.00 7.09
CA LYS A 156 -9.84 5.58 7.34
C LYS A 156 -10.04 6.81 6.48
#